data_AF-A0A2D6VJE8-F1
#
_entry.id   AF-A0A2D6VJE8-F1
#
_cell.length_a   1.000
_cell.length_b   1.000
_cell.length_c   1.000
_cell.angle_alpha   90.00
_cell.angle_beta   90.00
_cell.angle_gamma   90.00
#
_symmetry.space_group_name_H-M   'P 1'
#
loop_
_entity.id
_entity.type
_entity.pdbx_description
1 polymer ?
#
loop_
_entity_poly.entity_id
_entity_poly.type
_entity_poly.pdbx_seq_one_letter_code
_entity_poly.pdbx_strand_id
1 'polypeptide(L)'
;MDCDPDAKARAESLSESYGDRFKFVDSAFQTVDQYAGAEEFDGVLMDLGISSFQLMEARKGFSFRLDAPIDMRLNPREGLSAAEFLETASRESLVRAIREYGEERRWSR
;
A
#
# COMPACT_ATOMS: atom_id res chain seq x y z
N MET A 1 -6.49 -4.04 -9.49
CA MET A 1 -5.60 -4.91 -8.68
C MET A 1 -5.23 -4.16 -7.43
N ASP A 2 -5.00 -4.85 -6.32
CA ASP A 2 -4.53 -4.23 -5.08
C ASP A 2 -3.76 -5.27 -4.27
N CYS A 3 -2.80 -4.83 -3.46
CA CYS A 3 -2.03 -5.69 -2.56
C CYS A 3 -2.59 -5.72 -1.13
N ASP A 4 -3.54 -4.84 -0.81
CA ASP A 4 -4.28 -4.84 0.45
C ASP A 4 -5.39 -5.92 0.43
N PRO A 5 -5.34 -6.93 1.32
CA PRO A 5 -6.36 -7.97 1.41
C PRO A 5 -7.78 -7.42 1.58
N ASP A 6 -7.94 -6.29 2.26
CA ASP A 6 -9.27 -5.71 2.52
C ASP A 6 -9.88 -5.10 1.25
N ALA A 7 -9.04 -4.73 0.28
CA ALA A 7 -9.52 -4.26 -1.02
C ALA A 7 -10.20 -5.39 -1.81
N LYS A 8 -9.74 -6.64 -1.65
CA LYS A 8 -10.38 -7.81 -2.24
C LYS A 8 -11.81 -7.97 -1.74
N ALA A 9 -12.02 -7.91 -0.42
CA ALA A 9 -13.34 -8.02 0.17
C ALA A 9 -14.29 -6.92 -0.35
N ARG A 10 -13.80 -5.68 -0.51
CA ARG A 10 -14.59 -4.58 -1.10
C ARG A 10 -14.87 -4.77 -2.59
N ALA A 11 -14.00 -5.46 -3.31
CA ALA A 11 -14.16 -5.73 -4.74
C ALA A 11 -15.16 -6.87 -5.04
N GLU A 12 -15.56 -7.67 -4.03
CA GLU A 12 -16.55 -8.73 -4.20
C GLU A 12 -17.89 -8.18 -4.71
N SER A 13 -18.36 -7.06 -4.16
CA SER A 13 -19.62 -6.42 -4.61
C SER A 13 -19.56 -5.92 -6.05
N LEU A 14 -18.37 -5.52 -6.53
CA LEU A 14 -18.16 -5.14 -7.93
C LEU A 14 -18.20 -6.39 -8.83
N SER A 15 -17.62 -7.49 -8.37
CA SER A 15 -17.65 -8.75 -9.11
C SER A 15 -19.09 -9.25 -9.29
N GLU A 16 -19.93 -9.15 -8.26
CA GLU A 16 -21.36 -9.46 -8.34
C GLU A 16 -22.12 -8.53 -9.30
N SER A 17 -21.79 -7.23 -9.31
CA SER A 17 -22.49 -6.23 -10.13
C SER A 17 -22.09 -6.26 -11.61
N TYR A 18 -20.84 -6.61 -11.91
CA TYR A 18 -20.28 -6.49 -13.26
C TYR A 18 -19.95 -7.83 -13.94
N GLY A 19 -19.92 -8.94 -13.20
CA GLY A 19 -19.65 -10.27 -13.71
C GLY A 19 -18.30 -10.34 -14.44
N ASP A 20 -18.28 -10.96 -15.61
CA ASP A 20 -17.07 -11.15 -16.43
C ASP A 20 -16.41 -9.85 -16.91
N ARG A 21 -17.08 -8.70 -16.79
CA ARG A 21 -16.52 -7.38 -17.14
C ARG A 21 -15.57 -6.83 -16.09
N PHE A 22 -15.51 -7.45 -14.91
CA PHE A 22 -14.64 -7.03 -13.82
C PHE A 22 -13.82 -8.21 -13.30
N LYS A 23 -12.50 -8.04 -13.28
CA LYS A 23 -11.57 -9.01 -12.70
C LYS A 23 -10.72 -8.32 -11.64
N PHE A 24 -10.93 -8.67 -10.38
CA PHE A 24 -10.03 -8.27 -9.31
C PHE A 24 -8.79 -9.17 -9.29
N VAL A 25 -7.62 -8.56 -9.09
CA VAL A 25 -6.33 -9.26 -8.94
C VAL A 25 -5.73 -8.84 -7.61
N ASP A 26 -5.54 -9.80 -6.71
CA ASP A 26 -4.92 -9.63 -5.39
C ASP A 26 -3.39 -9.72 -5.52
N SER A 27 -2.80 -8.64 -6.05
CA SER A 27 -1.35 -8.54 -6.28
C SER A 27 -0.93 -7.07 -6.38
N ALA A 28 0.35 -6.80 -6.12
CA ALA A 28 0.94 -5.48 -6.35
C ALA A 28 0.94 -5.11 -7.84
N PHE A 29 0.79 -3.82 -8.15
CA PHE A 29 0.81 -3.35 -9.53
C PHE A 29 2.15 -3.60 -10.25
N GLN A 30 3.23 -3.79 -9.49
CA GLN A 30 4.55 -4.12 -10.02
C GLN A 30 4.58 -5.46 -10.77
N THR A 31 3.61 -6.34 -10.55
CA THR A 31 3.51 -7.65 -11.19
C THR A 31 2.39 -7.71 -12.24
N VAL A 32 1.93 -6.56 -12.76
CA VAL A 32 0.80 -6.51 -13.70
C VAL A 32 1.05 -7.32 -14.97
N ASP A 33 2.30 -7.37 -15.40
CA ASP A 33 2.80 -8.13 -16.55
C ASP A 33 2.60 -9.65 -16.43
N GLN A 34 2.42 -10.16 -15.22
CA GLN A 34 2.10 -11.57 -14.98
C GLN A 34 0.62 -11.91 -15.23
N TYR A 35 -0.25 -10.90 -15.31
CA TYR A 35 -1.70 -11.08 -15.38
C TYR A 35 -2.31 -10.64 -16.72
N ALA A 36 -1.64 -9.75 -17.46
CA ALA A 36 -2.02 -9.32 -18.80
C ALA A 36 -0.82 -8.70 -19.54
N GLY A 37 -0.75 -8.93 -20.84
CA GLY A 37 0.19 -8.27 -21.74
C GLY A 37 -0.18 -6.81 -21.99
N ALA A 38 0.81 -5.99 -22.38
CA ALA A 38 0.59 -4.57 -22.67
C ALA A 38 -0.45 -4.33 -23.79
N GLU A 39 -0.49 -5.21 -24.78
CA GLU A 39 -1.43 -5.16 -25.92
C GLU A 39 -2.89 -5.44 -25.52
N GLU A 40 -3.14 -5.91 -24.30
CA GLU A 40 -4.48 -6.25 -23.80
C GLU A 40 -5.20 -5.06 -23.16
N PHE A 41 -4.53 -3.90 -23.03
CA PHE A 41 -5.08 -2.71 -22.38
C PHE A 41 -5.24 -1.55 -23.36
N ASP A 42 -6.46 -1.05 -23.50
CA ASP A 42 -6.73 0.24 -24.17
C ASP A 42 -6.31 1.45 -23.30
N GLY A 43 -6.17 1.24 -21.99
CA GLY A 43 -5.77 2.28 -21.04
C GLY A 43 -5.48 1.72 -19.66
N VAL A 44 -4.59 2.40 -18.93
CA VAL A 44 -4.18 2.04 -17.56
C VAL A 44 -4.37 3.24 -16.65
N LEU A 45 -5.07 3.03 -15.53
CA LEU A 45 -5.23 4.01 -14.47
C LEU A 45 -4.43 3.58 -13.24
N MET A 46 -3.60 4.49 -12.71
CA MET A 46 -2.89 4.30 -11.45
C MET A 46 -3.20 5.47 -10.53
N ASP A 47 -3.95 5.19 -9.47
CA ASP A 47 -4.17 6.12 -8.36
C ASP A 47 -3.16 5.77 -7.25
N LEU A 48 -2.13 6.60 -7.11
CA LEU A 48 -0.99 6.31 -6.24
C LEU A 48 -1.17 6.98 -4.88
N GLY A 49 -0.95 6.21 -3.82
CA GLY A 49 -1.01 6.70 -2.46
C GLY A 49 -1.59 5.66 -1.51
N ILE A 50 -2.20 6.15 -0.44
CA ILE A 50 -2.91 5.34 0.55
C ILE A 50 -4.41 5.63 0.47
N SER A 51 -5.22 4.61 0.69
CA SER A 51 -6.68 4.75 0.71
C SER A 51 -7.20 5.34 2.02
N SER A 52 -8.39 5.92 1.98
CA SER A 52 -9.09 6.35 3.20
C SER A 52 -9.38 5.19 4.15
N PHE A 53 -9.65 3.99 3.63
CA PHE A 53 -9.81 2.77 4.43
C PHE A 53 -8.54 2.46 5.25
N GLN A 54 -7.37 2.62 4.64
CA GLN A 54 -6.09 2.42 5.32
C GLN A 54 -5.83 3.47 6.42
N LEU A 55 -6.28 4.71 6.21
CA LEU A 55 -6.18 5.79 7.20
C LEU A 55 -7.16 5.65 8.37
N MET A 56 -8.30 4.99 8.16
CA MET A 56 -9.35 4.83 9.17
C MET A 56 -9.21 3.54 9.98
N GLU A 57 -8.59 2.50 9.42
CA GLU A 57 -8.31 1.26 10.14
C GLU A 57 -7.09 1.41 11.04
N ALA A 58 -7.32 1.50 12.35
CA ALA A 58 -6.29 1.70 13.36
C ALA A 58 -5.14 0.68 13.21
N ARG A 59 -5.48 -0.60 13.02
CA ARG A 59 -4.48 -1.69 13.01
C ARG A 59 -3.48 -1.61 11.87
N LYS A 60 -3.77 -0.86 10.80
CA LYS A 60 -2.86 -0.66 9.68
C LYS A 60 -1.78 0.39 9.97
N GLY A 61 -1.92 1.18 11.02
CA GLY A 61 -0.84 2.04 11.52
C GLY A 61 -0.51 3.27 10.67
N PHE A 62 -1.35 3.64 9.70
CA PHE A 62 -1.11 4.83 8.86
C PHE A 62 -1.53 6.16 9.52
N SER A 63 -2.31 6.12 10.61
CA SER A 63 -2.82 7.33 11.27
C SER A 63 -2.12 7.59 12.60
N PHE A 64 -1.61 8.81 12.77
CA PHE A 64 -1.10 9.30 14.06
C PHE A 64 -2.20 9.63 15.09
N ARG A 65 -3.48 9.56 14.69
CA ARG A 65 -4.61 9.95 15.56
C ARG A 65 -5.08 8.82 16.48
N LEU A 66 -4.75 7.59 16.13
CA LEU A 66 -5.24 6.38 16.79
C LEU A 66 -4.04 5.71 17.47
N ASP A 67 -4.21 5.29 18.71
CA ASP A 67 -3.21 4.48 19.40
C ASP A 67 -3.27 3.05 18.85
N ALA A 68 -2.30 2.68 18.03
CA ALA A 68 -2.32 1.44 17.26
C ALA A 68 -0.90 1.00 16.85
N PRO A 69 -0.72 -0.27 16.45
CA PRO A 69 0.57 -0.76 15.96
C PRO A 69 1.10 0.06 14.78
N ILE A 70 2.40 0.36 14.80
CA ILE A 70 3.07 1.12 13.73
C ILE A 70 3.41 0.16 12.57
N ASP A 71 2.39 -0.34 11.88
CA ASP A 71 2.56 -1.31 10.78
C ASP A 71 2.93 -0.59 9.46
N MET A 72 2.02 0.21 8.92
CA MET A 72 2.17 1.00 7.68
C MET A 72 2.44 0.19 6.39
N ARG A 73 2.28 -1.13 6.38
CA ARG A 73 2.39 -1.92 5.13
C ARG A 73 1.09 -1.86 4.35
N LEU A 74 1.20 -1.62 3.04
CA LEU A 74 0.08 -1.78 2.10
C LEU A 74 -0.32 -3.25 1.97
N ASN A 75 0.68 -4.15 1.92
CA ASN A 75 0.49 -5.59 2.00
C ASN A 75 0.98 -6.12 3.37
N PRO A 76 0.09 -6.39 4.34
CA PRO A 76 0.50 -6.88 5.66
C PRO A 76 1.00 -8.33 5.66
N ARG A 77 0.91 -9.04 4.52
CA ARG A 77 1.32 -10.45 4.39
C ARG A 77 2.83 -10.62 4.21
N GLU A 78 3.55 -9.57 3.86
CA GLU A 78 4.97 -9.62 3.54
C GLU A 78 5.68 -8.31 3.89
N GLY A 79 7.00 -8.32 3.81
CA GLY A 79 7.82 -7.14 4.09
C GLY A 79 7.90 -6.78 5.58
N LEU A 80 8.59 -5.67 5.83
CA LEU A 80 8.92 -5.16 7.15
C LEU A 80 7.91 -4.11 7.59
N SER A 81 7.39 -4.22 8.81
CA SER A 81 6.58 -3.15 9.39
C SER A 81 7.41 -1.88 9.66
N ALA A 82 6.76 -0.73 9.76
CA ALA A 82 7.42 0.51 10.15
C ALA A 82 8.03 0.42 11.56
N ALA A 83 7.38 -0.28 12.50
CA ALA A 83 7.94 -0.56 13.82
C ALA A 83 9.27 -1.33 13.73
N GLU A 84 9.29 -2.44 12.99
CA GLU A 84 10.51 -3.24 12.82
C GLU A 84 11.60 -2.48 12.05
N PHE A 85 11.21 -1.66 11.07
CA PHE A 85 12.14 -0.78 10.37
C PHE A 85 12.79 0.21 11.34
N LEU A 86 12.02 0.86 12.22
CA LEU A 86 12.57 1.81 13.19
C LEU A 86 13.54 1.14 14.18
N GLU A 87 13.26 -0.10 14.59
CA GLU A 87 14.11 -0.86 15.51
C GLU A 87 15.41 -1.37 14.86
N THR A 88 15.40 -1.64 13.55
CA THR A 88 16.51 -2.36 12.87
C THR A 88 17.25 -1.56 11.80
N ALA A 89 16.70 -0.44 11.34
CA ALA A 89 17.28 0.35 10.28
C ALA A 89 18.62 0.98 10.70
N SER A 90 19.55 1.04 9.74
CA SER A 90 20.75 1.84 9.92
C SER A 90 20.40 3.33 9.99
N ARG A 91 21.29 4.11 10.59
CA ARG A 91 21.15 5.58 10.64
C ARG A 91 20.98 6.18 9.25
N GLU A 92 21.71 5.68 8.25
CA GLU A 92 21.62 6.15 6.87
C GLU A 92 20.23 5.90 6.28
N SER A 93 19.65 4.73 6.54
CA SER A 93 18.28 4.40 6.11
C SER A 93 17.23 5.30 6.77
N LEU A 94 17.36 5.56 8.07
CA LEU A 94 16.47 6.49 8.79
C LEU A 94 16.58 7.92 8.26
N VAL A 95 17.81 8.39 8.01
CA VAL A 95 18.06 9.71 7.42
C VAL A 95 17.44 9.80 6.03
N ARG A 96 17.59 8.77 5.19
CA ARG A 96 16.96 8.72 3.87
C ARG A 96 15.43 8.80 3.99
N ALA A 97 14.83 7.99 4.84
CA ALA A 97 13.38 7.97 5.02
C ALA A 97 12.83 9.34 5.43
N ILE A 98 13.48 10.01 6.40
CA ILE A 98 13.00 11.29 6.93
C ILE A 98 13.33 12.45 5.98
N ARG A 99 14.56 12.52 5.48
CA ARG A 99 15.05 13.66 4.68
C ARG A 99 14.61 13.58 3.22
N GLU A 100 14.75 12.41 2.59
CA GLU A 100 14.52 12.26 1.15
C GLU A 100 13.06 11.94 0.87
N TYR A 101 12.47 10.95 1.56
CA TYR A 101 11.07 10.59 1.34
C TYR A 101 10.08 11.48 2.11
N GLY A 102 10.45 11.91 3.32
CA GLY A 102 9.65 12.85 4.10
C GLY A 102 9.87 14.32 3.75
N GLU A 103 10.88 14.64 2.92
CA GLU A 103 11.30 16.01 2.58
C GLU A 103 11.52 16.92 3.81
N GLU A 104 11.81 16.35 4.99
CA GLU A 104 11.87 17.09 6.25
C GLU A 104 13.18 17.88 6.39
N ARG A 105 13.07 19.21 6.45
CA ARG A 105 14.22 20.13 6.53
C ARG A 105 14.92 20.09 7.89
N ARG A 106 14.23 19.65 8.94
CA ARG A 106 14.71 19.56 10.33
C ARG A 106 15.17 18.15 10.72
N TRP A 107 15.41 17.26 9.76
CA TRP A 107 15.78 15.85 9.99
C TRP A 107 16.99 15.62 10.92
N SER A 108 17.88 16.61 11.05
CA SER A 108 19.12 16.53 11.84
C SER A 108 19.18 17.49 13.04
N ARG A 109 18.08 18.18 13.36
CA ARG A 109 18.04 19.18 14.44
C ARG A 109 17.78 18.57 15.81
#